data_AF-A0A6P0STB4-F1
#
_entry.id   AF-A0A6P0STB4-F1
#
_cell.length_a   1.000
_cell.length_b   1.000
_cell.length_c   1.000
_cell.angle_alpha   90.00
_cell.angle_beta   90.00
_cell.angle_gamma   90.00
#
_symmetry.space_group_name_H-M   'P 1'
#
loop_
_entity.id
_entity.type
_entity.pdbx_description
1 polymer ?
#
loop_
_entity_poly.entity_id
_entity_poly.type
_entity_poly.pdbx_seq_one_letter_code
_entity_poly.pdbx_strand_id
1 'polypeptide(L)'
;LIAWSRILYNQEILVVLNTHGTENRGAYVTIDASLHPHGSTLSLLYNSYWSNSQLRYPPQNQTVMVQHDQGRATVRIDLPPSGMMILA
;
A
#
# COMPACT_ATOMS: atom_id res chain seq x y z
N LEU A 1 -10.97 1.30 6.17
CA LEU A 1 -9.87 0.45 5.64
C LEU A 1 -9.36 -0.41 6.78
N ILE A 2 -8.99 -1.65 6.51
CA ILE A 2 -8.17 -2.48 7.41
C ILE A 2 -6.80 -2.57 6.78
N ALA A 3 -5.75 -2.30 7.55
CA ALA A 3 -4.38 -2.38 7.09
C ALA A 3 -3.54 -3.12 8.13
N TRP A 4 -2.61 -3.94 7.66
CA TRP A 4 -1.63 -4.60 8.51
C TRP A 4 -0.37 -4.91 7.72
N SER A 5 0.73 -5.05 8.45
CA SER A 5 2.03 -5.34 7.88
C SER A 5 2.49 -6.75 8.26
N ARG A 6 3.23 -7.37 7.34
CA ARG A 6 4.08 -8.52 7.63
C ARG A 6 5.52 -8.05 7.49
N ILE A 7 6.18 -7.88 8.62
CA ILE A 7 7.60 -7.50 8.66
C ILE A 7 8.44 -8.78 8.63
N LEU A 8 9.24 -8.94 7.58
CA LEU A 8 10.32 -9.92 7.49
C LEU A 8 11.61 -9.28 8.03
N TYR A 9 12.79 -9.86 7.77
CA TYR A 9 14.04 -9.37 8.35
C TYR A 9 14.31 -7.89 8.04
N ASN A 10 14.22 -7.48 6.77
CA ASN A 10 14.51 -6.12 6.32
C ASN A 10 13.49 -5.59 5.31
N GLN A 11 12.31 -6.21 5.27
CA GLN A 11 11.26 -5.90 4.31
C GLN A 11 9.90 -5.91 4.99
N GLU A 12 9.11 -4.89 4.73
CA GLU A 12 7.73 -4.80 5.17
C GLU A 12 6.80 -5.08 3.99
N ILE A 13 5.88 -6.02 4.15
CA ILE A 13 4.78 -6.23 3.20
C ILE A 13 3.51 -5.63 3.81
N LEU A 14 3.05 -4.52 3.24
CA LEU A 14 1.82 -3.86 3.66
C LEU A 14 0.63 -4.43 2.89
N VAL A 15 -0.40 -4.88 3.60
CA VAL A 15 -1.68 -5.27 3.00
C VAL A 15 -2.77 -4.31 3.47
N VAL A 16 -3.54 -3.76 2.52
CA VAL A 16 -4.65 -2.84 2.80
C VAL A 16 -5.91 -3.30 2.09
N LEU A 17 -7.01 -3.37 2.82
CA LEU A 17 -8.32 -3.80 2.35
C LEU A 17 -9.38 -2.72 2.65
N ASN A 18 -10.21 -2.43 1.66
CA ASN A 18 -11.46 -1.72 1.87
C ASN A 18 -12.60 -2.72 2.11
N THR A 19 -13.03 -2.86 3.36
CA THR A 19 -14.16 -3.73 3.73
C THR A 19 -15.52 -3.13 3.39
N HIS A 20 -15.58 -1.89 2.91
CA HIS A 20 -16.84 -1.27 2.50
C HIS A 20 -17.26 -1.79 1.11
N GLY A 21 -18.48 -2.31 1.01
CA GLY A 21 -18.97 -2.95 -0.22
C GLY A 21 -19.37 -1.99 -1.34
N THR A 22 -19.63 -0.71 -1.02
CA THR A 22 -20.19 0.25 -1.99
C THR A 22 -19.46 1.59 -2.10
N GLU A 23 -18.47 1.88 -1.26
CA GLU A 23 -17.84 3.22 -1.22
C GLU A 23 -16.33 3.13 -1.36
N ASN A 24 -15.78 4.10 -2.09
CA ASN A 24 -14.35 4.35 -2.10
C ASN A 24 -13.91 4.80 -0.71
N ARG A 25 -12.75 4.32 -0.25
CA ARG A 25 -12.17 4.73 1.02
C ARG A 25 -10.68 4.98 0.84
N GLY A 26 -10.18 6.01 1.51
CA GLY A 26 -8.76 6.29 1.55
C GLY A 26 -8.29 6.69 2.93
N ALA A 27 -7.04 6.38 3.25
CA ALA A 27 -6.42 6.72 4.53
C ALA A 27 -4.90 6.86 4.37
N TYR A 28 -4.29 7.53 5.34
CA TYR A 28 -2.86 7.40 5.58
C TYR A 28 -2.62 6.18 6.44
N VAL A 29 -1.84 5.23 5.95
CA VAL A 29 -1.51 3.99 6.63
C VAL A 29 -0.10 4.12 7.18
N THR A 30 0.06 3.91 8.48
CA THR A 30 1.38 3.92 9.13
C THR A 30 2.15 2.66 8.76
N ILE A 31 3.44 2.82 8.47
CA ILE A 31 4.40 1.76 8.17
C ILE A 31 5.61 1.90 9.11
N ASP A 32 6.52 0.93 9.09
CA ASP A 32 7.72 0.97 9.91
C ASP A 32 8.71 2.05 9.41
N ALA A 33 8.90 3.09 10.22
CA ALA A 33 9.75 4.22 9.86
C ALA A 33 11.25 3.86 9.81
N SER A 34 11.68 2.77 10.47
CA SER A 34 13.08 2.33 10.44
C SER A 34 13.43 1.61 9.14
N LEU A 35 12.45 0.96 8.50
CA LEU A 35 12.60 0.30 7.20
C LEU A 35 12.39 1.25 6.02
N HIS A 36 11.67 2.35 6.22
CA HIS A 36 11.23 3.25 5.16
C HIS A 36 11.67 4.69 5.40
N PRO A 37 12.88 5.10 4.95
CA PRO A 37 13.38 6.46 5.15
C PRO A 37 12.59 7.50 4.33
N HIS A 38 12.72 8.78 4.69
CA HIS A 38 12.04 9.87 4.00
C HIS A 38 12.36 9.92 2.51
N GLY A 39 11.32 10.04 1.67
CA GLY A 39 11.46 10.05 0.22
C GLY A 39 11.64 8.67 -0.42
N SER A 40 11.70 7.59 0.37
CA SER A 40 11.60 6.23 -0.16
C SER A 40 10.20 5.93 -0.70
N THR A 41 10.07 4.79 -1.37
CA THR A 41 8.81 4.35 -1.96
C THR A 41 8.56 2.88 -1.65
N LEU A 42 7.28 2.52 -1.52
CA LEU A 42 6.82 1.14 -1.55
C LEU A 42 6.35 0.79 -2.96
N SER A 43 6.75 -0.37 -3.47
CA SER A 43 6.33 -0.91 -4.77
C SER A 43 5.00 -1.63 -4.65
N LEU A 44 4.13 -1.47 -5.65
CA LEU A 44 2.86 -2.19 -5.70
C LEU A 44 3.12 -3.64 -6.14
N LEU A 45 2.77 -4.59 -5.27
CA LEU A 45 2.75 -6.02 -5.59
C LEU A 45 1.39 -6.47 -6.13
N TYR A 46 0.32 -5.80 -5.70
CA TYR A 46 -1.04 -6.03 -6.18
C TYR A 46 -1.89 -4.77 -6.01
N ASN A 47 -2.80 -4.52 -6.95
CA ASN A 47 -3.79 -3.46 -6.86
C ASN A 47 -5.10 -3.89 -7.54
N SER A 48 -6.23 -3.81 -6.83
CA SER A 48 -7.54 -4.17 -7.37
C SER A 48 -8.00 -3.30 -8.55
N TYR A 49 -7.38 -2.16 -8.81
CA TYR A 49 -7.65 -1.38 -10.03
C TYR A 49 -6.97 -1.93 -11.28
N TRP A 50 -6.07 -2.92 -11.15
CA TRP A 50 -5.41 -3.52 -12.31
C TRP A 50 -6.43 -4.22 -13.21
N SER A 51 -6.31 -3.96 -14.51
CA SER A 51 -7.01 -4.72 -15.54
C SER A 51 -6.60 -6.19 -15.52
N ASN A 52 -7.40 -7.07 -16.13
CA ASN A 52 -7.07 -8.49 -16.26
C ASN A 52 -5.70 -8.74 -16.93
N SER A 53 -5.29 -7.87 -17.85
CA SER A 53 -3.97 -7.92 -18.47
C SER A 53 -2.87 -7.62 -17.45
N GLN A 54 -3.04 -6.58 -16.63
CA GLN A 54 -2.08 -6.21 -15.58
C GLN A 54 -2.04 -7.23 -14.44
N LEU A 55 -3.15 -7.90 -14.13
CA LEU A 55 -3.14 -9.02 -13.18
C LEU A 55 -2.32 -10.21 -13.70
N ARG A 56 -2.34 -10.46 -15.02
CA ARG A 56 -1.52 -11.50 -15.65
C ARG A 56 -0.05 -11.06 -15.81
N TYR A 57 0.17 -9.78 -16.06
CA TYR A 57 1.48 -9.18 -16.28
C TYR A 57 1.62 -7.89 -15.42
N PRO A 58 1.96 -8.04 -14.12
CA PRO A 58 2.02 -6.92 -13.19
C PRO A 58 3.01 -5.83 -13.62
N PRO A 59 2.60 -4.54 -13.63
CA PRO A 59 3.51 -3.42 -13.78
C PRO A 59 4.59 -3.43 -12.68
N GLN A 60 5.86 -3.25 -13.06
CA GLN A 60 6.98 -3.31 -12.11
C GLN A 60 7.43 -1.94 -11.58
N ASN A 61 6.89 -0.85 -12.14
CA ASN A 61 7.32 0.52 -11.86
C ASN A 61 6.27 1.35 -11.13
N GLN A 62 5.24 0.72 -10.57
CA GLN A 62 4.23 1.41 -9.79
C GLN A 62 4.64 1.45 -8.32
N THR A 63 4.77 2.65 -7.78
CA THR A 63 5.19 2.87 -6.40
C THR A 63 4.31 3.92 -5.71
N VAL A 64 4.33 3.91 -4.37
CA VAL A 64 3.70 4.93 -3.52
C VAL A 64 4.78 5.57 -2.67
N MET A 65 4.78 6.91 -2.63
CA MET A 65 5.72 7.70 -1.85
C MET A 65 5.46 7.55 -0.35
N VAL A 66 6.54 7.31 0.40
CA VAL A 66 6.51 7.36 1.86
C VAL A 66 6.56 8.82 2.32
N GLN A 67 5.59 9.20 3.14
CA GLN A 67 5.49 10.52 3.76
C GLN A 67 5.90 10.43 5.22
N HIS A 68 6.73 11.35 5.69
CA HIS A 68 7.02 11.46 7.12
C HIS A 68 6.34 12.66 7.73
N ASP A 69 5.74 12.45 8.89
CA ASP A 69 5.24 13.52 9.75
C ASP A 69 5.50 13.14 11.22
N GLN A 70 6.14 14.04 11.96
CA GLN A 70 6.43 13.90 13.40
C GLN A 70 6.98 12.50 13.81
N GLY A 71 7.90 11.95 13.01
CA GLY A 71 8.54 10.65 13.29
C GLY A 71 7.72 9.42 12.89
N ARG A 72 6.57 9.58 12.24
CA ARG A 72 5.81 8.49 11.63
C ARG A 72 6.06 8.44 10.13
N ALA A 73 6.33 7.25 9.61
CA ALA A 73 6.28 6.98 8.18
C ALA A 73 4.87 6.52 7.81
N THR A 74 4.32 7.08 6.74
CA THR A 74 2.98 6.74 6.25
C THR A 74 2.94 6.67 4.73
N VAL A 75 1.96 5.93 4.20
CA VAL A 75 1.60 5.97 2.78
C VAL A 75 0.15 6.32 2.61
N ARG A 76 -0.15 7.09 1.56
CA ARG A 76 -1.53 7.36 1.15
C ARG A 76 -2.06 6.18 0.35
N ILE A 77 -3.18 5.62 0.79
CA ILE A 77 -3.87 4.51 0.11
C ILE A 77 -5.29 4.95 -0.20
N ASP A 78 -5.72 4.70 -1.43
CA ASP A 78 -7.07 4.92 -1.94
C ASP A 78 -7.55 3.65 -2.62
N LEU A 79 -8.69 3.11 -2.17
CA LEU A 79 -9.21 1.83 -2.63
C LEU A 79 -10.68 1.94 -3.07
N PRO A 80 -11.08 1.17 -4.11
CA PRO A 80 -12.46 1.04 -4.51
C PRO A 80 -13.23 0.22 -3.47
N PRO A 81 -14.57 0.13 -3.57
CA PRO A 81 -15.34 -0.75 -2.72
C PRO A 81 -14.82 -2.19 -2.85
N SER A 82 -14.70 -2.90 -1.73
CA SER A 82 -14.16 -4.27 -1.66
C SER A 82 -12.75 -4.44 -2.23
N GLY A 83 -12.02 -3.35 -2.49
CA GLY A 83 -10.70 -3.39 -3.11
C GLY A 83 -9.57 -3.65 -2.13
N MET A 84 -8.42 -4.07 -2.65
CA MET A 84 -7.20 -4.38 -1.92
C MET A 84 -5.97 -3.83 -2.65
N MET A 85 -4.94 -3.48 -1.88
CA MET A 85 -3.59 -3.20 -2.38
C MET A 85 -2.57 -3.92 -1.50
N ILE A 86 -1.52 -4.46 -2.11
CA ILE A 86 -0.38 -5.07 -1.43
C ILE A 86 0.88 -4.32 -1.89
N LEU A 87 1.70 -3.88 -0.95
CA LEU A 87 2.91 -3.09 -1.22
C LEU A 87 4.13 -3.64 -0.47
N ALA A 88 5.33 -3.35 -0.97
CA ALA A 88 6.61 -3.81 -0.41
C ALA A 88 7.79 -2.88 -0.64
#